data_AF-A0A4R2HES6-F1
#
_entry.id   AF-A0A4R2HES6-F1
#
_cell.length_a   1.000
_cell.length_b   1.000
_cell.length_c   1.000
_cell.angle_alpha   90.00
_cell.angle_beta   90.00
_cell.angle_gamma   90.00
#
_symmetry.space_group_name_H-M   'P 1'
#
loop_
_entity.id
_entity.type
_entity.pdbx_description
1 polymer ?
#
loop_
_entity_poly.entity_id
_entity_poly.type
_entity_poly.pdbx_seq_one_letter_code
_entity_poly.pdbx_strand_id
1 'polypeptide(L)'
;MSALSQFRNFTQRLPQTDLMPTIFIGHGSPMNGIEHNEFSESWVDLAKNIPVPKAVLVVSAHWYTHGTFVTAMDFPSTIHDFGGFPSTF
;
A
#
# COMPACT_ATOMS: atom_id res chain seq x y z
N MET A 1 19.61 9.44 -8.04
CA MET A 1 18.94 8.92 -6.83
C MET A 1 18.92 9.98 -5.75
N SER A 2 17.73 10.42 -5.35
CA SER A 2 17.49 11.19 -4.12
C SER A 2 16.00 11.09 -3.73
N ALA A 3 15.50 9.85 -3.61
CA ALA A 3 14.07 9.59 -3.39
C ALA A 3 13.57 10.11 -2.03
N LEU A 4 14.41 10.09 -0.99
CA LEU A 4 14.02 10.51 0.35
C LEU A 4 13.84 12.03 0.50
N SER A 5 14.65 12.85 -0.18
CA SER A 5 14.45 14.30 -0.13
C SER A 5 13.20 14.72 -0.90
N GLN A 6 12.92 14.06 -2.03
CA GLN A 6 11.69 14.27 -2.79
C GLN A 6 10.45 13.84 -1.99
N PHE A 7 10.53 12.69 -1.31
CA PHE A 7 9.49 12.24 -0.38
C PHE A 7 9.26 13.26 0.74
N ARG A 8 10.33 13.76 1.38
CA ARG A 8 10.23 14.81 2.40
C ARG A 8 9.53 16.05 1.85
N ASN A 9 9.95 16.57 0.70
CA ASN A 9 9.33 17.75 0.07
C ASN A 9 7.86 17.50 -0.31
N PHE A 10 7.49 16.28 -0.68
CA PHE A 10 6.10 15.89 -0.88
C PHE A 10 5.31 15.94 0.42
N THR A 11 5.79 15.28 1.48
CA THR A 11 5.10 15.25 2.79
C THR A 11 4.91 16.63 3.42
N GLN A 12 5.87 17.55 3.23
CA GLN A 12 5.78 18.92 3.73
C GLN A 12 4.67 19.75 3.07
N ARG A 13 4.18 19.35 1.89
CA ARG A 13 3.08 20.03 1.19
C ARG A 13 1.71 19.49 1.56
N LEU A 14 1.64 18.36 2.26
CA LEU A 14 0.38 17.80 2.74
C LEU A 14 -0.12 18.64 3.93
N PRO A 15 -1.44 18.88 4.04
CA PRO A 15 -1.99 19.56 5.20
C PRO A 15 -1.78 18.69 6.44
N GLN A 16 -1.58 19.34 7.59
CA GLN A 16 -1.55 18.65 8.88
C GLN A 16 -2.91 18.01 9.15
N THR A 17 -2.91 16.78 9.64
CA THR A 17 -4.12 16.04 10.02
C THR A 17 -4.02 15.59 11.48
N ASP A 18 -5.13 15.11 12.03
CA ASP A 18 -5.10 14.29 13.24
C ASP A 18 -4.24 13.04 13.00
N LEU A 19 -3.82 12.40 14.09
CA LEU A 19 -3.02 11.18 14.03
C LEU A 19 -3.78 10.09 13.26
N MET A 20 -3.21 9.65 12.14
CA MET A 20 -3.79 8.58 11.32
C MET A 20 -3.47 7.20 11.89
N PRO A 21 -4.38 6.23 11.75
CA PRO A 21 -4.13 4.86 12.20
C PRO A 21 -3.02 4.20 11.38
N THR A 22 -2.28 3.30 12.02
CA THR A 22 -1.35 2.38 11.35
C THR A 22 -1.99 1.00 11.30
N ILE A 23 -2.05 0.40 10.11
CA ILE A 23 -2.70 -0.89 9.88
C ILE A 23 -1.64 -1.89 9.46
N PHE A 24 -1.63 -3.06 10.10
CA PHE A 24 -0.82 -4.21 9.70
C PHE A 24 -1.73 -5.25 9.06
N ILE A 25 -1.46 -5.60 7.80
CA ILE A 25 -2.31 -6.51 7.00
C ILE A 25 -1.47 -7.72 6.59
N GLY A 26 -1.94 -8.91 6.92
CA GLY A 26 -1.44 -10.14 6.30
C GLY A 26 -1.92 -10.21 4.86
N HIS A 27 -1.02 -10.08 3.88
CA HIS A 27 -1.41 -10.00 2.47
C HIS A 27 -1.80 -11.35 1.86
N GLY A 28 -1.26 -12.47 2.37
CA GLY A 28 -1.66 -13.83 1.98
C GLY A 28 -1.70 -14.05 0.46
N SER A 29 -2.74 -14.75 0.01
CA SER A 29 -3.06 -14.90 -1.41
C SER A 29 -3.48 -13.54 -1.99
N PRO A 30 -3.03 -13.16 -3.19
CA PRO A 30 -3.52 -11.98 -3.91
C PRO A 30 -5.06 -11.94 -4.02
N MET A 31 -5.69 -13.11 -4.08
CA MET A 31 -7.16 -13.23 -4.16
C MET A 31 -7.87 -12.59 -2.96
N ASN A 32 -7.22 -12.48 -1.81
CA ASN A 32 -7.78 -11.79 -0.63
C ASN A 32 -8.10 -10.32 -0.91
N GLY A 33 -7.37 -9.68 -1.83
CA GLY A 33 -7.61 -8.28 -2.22
C GLY A 33 -8.33 -8.10 -3.55
N ILE A 34 -8.46 -9.15 -4.36
CA ILE A 34 -9.08 -9.10 -5.69
C ILE A 34 -10.54 -9.58 -5.65
N GLU A 35 -10.80 -10.66 -4.92
CA GLU A 35 -12.13 -11.26 -4.82
C GLU A 35 -12.97 -10.64 -3.71
N HIS A 36 -14.28 -10.85 -3.82
CA HIS A 36 -15.22 -10.60 -2.73
C HIS A 36 -15.24 -11.78 -1.76
N ASN A 37 -14.58 -11.62 -0.63
CA ASN A 37 -14.48 -12.59 0.46
C ASN A 37 -14.34 -11.89 1.83
N GLU A 38 -14.26 -12.68 2.90
CA GLU A 38 -14.17 -12.20 4.29
C GLU A 38 -13.03 -11.19 4.54
N PHE A 39 -11.90 -11.32 3.83
CA PHE A 39 -10.77 -10.40 3.95
C PHE A 39 -11.10 -9.05 3.31
N SER A 40 -11.57 -9.08 2.05
CA SER A 40 -11.96 -7.87 1.31
C SER A 40 -13.08 -7.09 2.02
N GLU A 41 -14.06 -7.80 2.60
CA GLU A 41 -15.16 -7.22 3.37
C GLU A 41 -14.65 -6.54 4.65
N SER A 42 -13.80 -7.24 5.40
CA SER A 42 -13.18 -6.69 6.62
C SER A 42 -12.37 -5.43 6.33
N TRP A 43 -11.66 -5.37 5.19
CA TRP A 43 -10.90 -4.19 4.79
C TRP A 43 -11.80 -3.02 4.41
N VAL A 44 -12.90 -3.28 3.71
CA VAL A 44 -13.92 -2.26 3.39
C VAL A 44 -14.54 -1.70 4.66
N ASP A 45 -14.88 -2.55 5.62
CA ASP A 45 -15.45 -2.11 6.89
C ASP A 45 -14.44 -1.36 7.76
N LEU A 46 -13.17 -1.76 7.77
CA LEU A 46 -12.10 -0.98 8.40
C LEU A 46 -11.99 0.42 7.76
N ALA A 47 -12.01 0.51 6.43
CA ALA A 47 -11.90 1.78 5.70
C ALA A 47 -13.05 2.76 6.02
N LYS A 48 -14.26 2.24 6.28
CA LYS A 48 -15.42 3.06 6.71
C LYS A 48 -15.22 3.69 8.10
N ASN A 49 -14.36 3.10 8.92
CA ASN A 49 -14.17 3.47 10.33
C ASN A 49 -12.91 4.31 10.59
N ILE A 50 -12.15 4.68 9.55
CA ILE A 50 -10.96 5.50 9.69
C ILE A 50 -11.12 6.85 8.97
N PRO A 51 -10.47 7.93 9.44
CA PRO A 51 -10.43 9.19 8.70
C PRO A 51 -9.84 9.00 7.30
N VAL A 52 -10.34 9.75 6.32
CA VAL A 52 -9.81 9.69 4.94
C VAL A 52 -8.40 10.28 4.89
N PRO A 53 -7.36 9.48 4.56
CA PRO A 53 -5.99 9.96 4.53
C PRO A 53 -5.74 10.85 3.30
N LYS A 54 -4.79 11.78 3.41
CA LYS A 54 -4.33 12.60 2.27
C LYS A 54 -3.32 11.88 1.37
N ALA A 55 -2.65 10.87 1.93
CA ALA A 55 -1.75 9.96 1.24
C ALA A 55 -1.65 8.66 2.07
N VAL A 56 -1.35 7.55 1.40
CA VAL A 56 -1.08 6.26 2.06
C VAL A 56 0.38 5.89 1.83
N LEU A 57 1.09 5.55 2.89
CA LEU A 57 2.42 4.95 2.81
C LEU A 57 2.29 3.43 2.98
N VAL A 58 2.68 2.69 1.95
CA VAL A 58 2.66 1.22 1.98
C VAL A 58 4.08 0.71 2.20
N VAL A 59 4.25 -0.16 3.19
CA VAL A 59 5.48 -0.93 3.44
C VAL A 59 5.17 -2.39 3.19
N SER A 60 5.87 -3.01 2.24
CA SER A 60 5.62 -4.39 1.82
C SER A 60 6.74 -5.31 2.27
N ALA A 61 6.38 -6.49 2.79
CA ALA A 61 7.32 -7.55 3.14
C ALA A 61 8.13 -8.05 1.92
N HIS A 62 7.54 -7.96 0.73
CA HIS A 62 8.16 -8.38 -0.52
C HIS A 62 9.15 -7.33 -1.09
N TRP A 63 9.19 -6.12 -0.54
CA TRP A 63 10.13 -5.09 -0.98
C TRP A 63 11.38 -5.03 -0.08
N TYR A 64 12.15 -6.12 -0.11
CA TYR A 64 13.38 -6.26 0.67
C TYR A 64 14.60 -5.77 -0.13
N THR A 65 15.28 -4.73 0.37
CA THR A 65 16.37 -4.06 -0.36
C THR A 65 17.55 -3.71 0.55
N HIS A 66 18.73 -3.53 -0.04
CA HIS A 66 19.89 -2.97 0.66
C HIS A 66 19.80 -1.44 0.67
N GLY A 67 19.30 -0.89 1.77
CA GLY A 67 19.05 0.54 1.93
C GLY A 67 17.56 0.86 2.03
N THR A 68 17.20 2.14 1.95
CA THR A 68 15.81 2.60 2.02
C THR A 68 15.46 3.37 0.75
N PHE A 69 14.40 2.91 0.08
CA PHE A 69 13.92 3.46 -1.16
C PHE A 69 12.45 3.85 -1.04
N VAL A 70 12.05 4.82 -1.86
CA VAL A 70 10.66 5.28 -1.97
C VAL A 70 10.32 5.36 -3.45
N THR A 71 9.15 4.87 -3.83
CA THR A 71 8.58 5.04 -5.16
C THR A 71 7.30 5.87 -5.05
N ALA A 72 7.02 6.66 -6.09
CA ALA A 72 5.82 7.48 -6.22
C ALA A 72 5.44 7.62 -7.70
N MET A 73 5.51 6.49 -8.43
CA MET A 73 5.15 6.43 -9.85
C MET A 73 3.63 6.32 -9.97
N ASP A 74 3.02 7.05 -10.91
CA ASP A 74 1.56 6.97 -11.16
C ASP A 74 1.14 5.56 -11.62
N PHE A 75 1.99 4.91 -12.41
CA PHE A 75 1.78 3.56 -12.92
C PHE A 75 3.06 2.74 -12.68
N PRO A 76 3.28 2.27 -11.44
CA PRO A 76 4.46 1.46 -11.14
C PRO A 76 4.38 0.14 -11.91
N SER A 77 5.52 -0.35 -12.39
CA SER A 77 5.58 -1.69 -12.96
C SER A 77 5.23 -2.73 -11.90
N THR A 78 4.29 -3.62 -12.21
CA THR A 78 3.90 -4.71 -11.32
C THR A 78 4.89 -5.87 -11.47
N ILE A 79 5.45 -6.32 -10.35
CA ILE A 79 6.26 -7.53 -10.27
C ILE A 79 5.41 -8.59 -9.58
N HIS A 80 5.18 -9.72 -10.24
CA HIS A 80 4.51 -10.87 -9.65
C HIS A 80 5.56 -11.88 -9.22
N ASP A 81 5.69 -12.09 -7.92
CA ASP A 81 6.59 -13.08 -7.31
C ASP A 81 5.85 -14.32 -6.79
N PHE A 82 4.61 -14.51 -7.28
CA PHE A 82 3.72 -15.63 -6.99
C PHE A 82 3.14 -16.20 -8.30
N GLY A 83 2.66 -17.44 -8.28
CA GLY A 83 2.13 -18.13 -9.46
C GLY A 83 1.11 -19.23 -9.12
N GLY A 84 0.54 -19.86 -10.15
CA GLY A 84 -0.48 -20.92 -10.00
C GLY A 84 -1.93 -20.42 -10.01
N PHE A 85 -2.15 -19.15 -10.35
CA PHE A 85 -3.48 -18.55 -10.45
C PHE A 85 -4.07 -18.72 -11.87
N PRO A 86 -5.40 -18.74 -12.02
CA PRO A 86 -6.04 -18.84 -13.34
C PRO A 86 -5.54 -17.76 -14.30
N SER A 87 -5.37 -18.11 -15.57
CA SER A 87 -4.85 -17.22 -16.62
C SER A 87 -5.80 -16.08 -17.01
N THR A 88 -6.99 -16.04 -16.45
CA THR A 88 -8.03 -15.05 -16.72
C THR A 88 -8.60 -14.55 -15.39
N PHE A 89 -8.48 -13.24 -15.18
CA PHE A 89 -9.33 -12.45 -14.28
C PHE A 89 -10.49 -11.88 -15.10
#